data_AF-A0AAD8P7V1-F1
#
_entry.id   AF-A0AAD8P7V1-F1
#
_cell.length_a   1.000
_cell.length_b   1.000
_cell.length_c   1.000
_cell.angle_alpha   90.00
_cell.angle_beta   90.00
_cell.angle_gamma   90.00
#
_symmetry.space_group_name_H-M   'P 1'
#
loop_
_entity.id
_entity.type
_entity.pdbx_description
1 polymer ?
#
loop_
_entity_poly.entity_id
_entity_poly.type
_entity_poly.pdbx_seq_one_letter_code
_entity_poly.pdbx_strand_id
1 'polypeptide(L)'
;MSGAAPSFTGNLKKAVAGIRRINLEGLRWRVFDAKGQVLGRLASQISTVVQGKDKPTYAPNRDDGDMCVVINAKDICVTGRKLTNKFYRWHTGYVGHLKERSLKDQMTKDPTEVIRKAVLRMLPRNKLRDDRDRKLRIFPGSEHPFGDKVLEPYVMPPRQVREMRPRARRAMVRAQKKAEQQEGGKITSKGKKREQTVLTT
;
A
#
# COMPACT_ATOMS: atom_id res chain seq x y z
N MET A 1 11.25 26.39 17.90
CA MET A 1 10.98 25.27 18.83
C MET A 1 11.39 23.98 18.15
N SER A 2 12.62 23.53 18.42
CA SER A 2 13.20 22.32 17.82
C SER A 2 12.59 21.08 18.49
N GLY A 3 11.66 20.42 17.81
CA GLY A 3 11.15 19.12 18.24
C GLY A 3 12.29 18.10 18.19
N ALA A 4 12.65 17.55 19.35
CA ALA A 4 13.59 16.46 19.45
C ALA A 4 13.14 15.29 18.54
N ALA A 5 14.05 14.77 17.71
CA ALA A 5 13.79 13.61 16.89
C ALA A 5 13.38 12.44 17.81
N PRO A 6 12.22 11.79 17.61
CA PRO A 6 11.79 10.70 18.46
C PRO A 6 12.82 9.56 18.40
N SER A 7 13.30 9.14 19.57
CA SER A 7 14.30 8.10 19.73
C SER A 7 13.72 6.74 19.33
N PHE A 8 14.07 6.29 18.12
CA PHE A 8 13.59 5.04 17.54
C PHE A 8 14.23 3.83 18.24
N THR A 9 13.51 3.17 19.14
CA THR A 9 13.98 1.99 19.86
C THR A 9 13.95 0.74 18.97
N GLY A 10 15.14 0.19 18.69
CA GLY A 10 15.33 -1.25 18.48
C GLY A 10 15.51 -1.80 17.06
N ASN A 11 15.18 -1.08 15.98
CA ASN A 11 15.28 -1.65 14.61
C ASN A 11 16.07 -0.82 13.58
N LEU A 12 16.70 0.27 14.02
CA LEU A 12 17.57 1.12 13.18
C LEU A 12 18.75 0.34 12.58
N LYS A 13 19.40 -0.50 13.38
CA LYS A 13 20.59 -1.26 12.95
C LYS A 13 20.26 -2.19 11.79
N LYS A 14 19.09 -2.83 11.75
CA LYS A 14 18.71 -3.78 10.69
C LYS A 14 18.26 -3.06 9.41
N ALA A 15 17.54 -1.94 9.55
CA ALA A 15 17.10 -1.12 8.42
C ALA A 15 18.30 -0.46 7.69
N VAL A 16 19.30 -0.01 8.45
CA VAL A 16 20.50 0.69 7.97
C VAL A 16 21.65 -0.27 7.62
N ALA A 17 21.73 -1.47 8.19
CA ALA A 17 22.82 -2.43 7.93
C ALA A 17 23.01 -2.78 6.43
N GLY A 18 21.92 -2.80 5.65
CA GLY A 18 22.00 -3.11 4.22
C GLY A 18 22.54 -1.98 3.35
N ILE A 19 22.50 -0.73 3.85
CA ILE A 19 22.86 0.47 3.10
C ILE A 19 24.38 0.59 2.92
N ARG A 20 25.16 0.06 3.87
CA ARG A 20 26.63 0.16 3.89
C ARG A 20 27.33 -0.46 2.67
N ARG A 21 26.65 -1.33 1.90
CA ARG A 21 27.20 -1.97 0.71
C ARG A 21 26.91 -1.21 -0.59
N ILE A 22 26.18 -0.10 -0.54
CA ILE A 22 25.74 0.64 -1.73
C ILE A 22 26.44 1.98 -1.77
N ASN A 23 26.89 2.39 -2.97
CA ASN A 23 27.33 3.76 -3.19
C ASN A 23 26.10 4.68 -3.16
N LEU A 24 26.06 5.54 -2.14
CA LEU A 24 24.92 6.43 -1.84
C LEU A 24 25.03 7.80 -2.50
N GLU A 25 26.19 8.11 -3.05
CA GLU A 25 26.51 9.41 -3.62
C GLU A 25 25.71 9.65 -4.90
N GLY A 26 25.02 10.79 -4.99
CA GLY A 26 24.26 11.19 -6.17
C GLY A 26 22.89 10.50 -6.37
N LEU A 27 22.48 9.56 -5.51
CA LEU A 27 21.16 8.92 -5.63
C LEU A 27 20.06 9.78 -4.99
N ARG A 28 18.92 9.89 -5.69
CA ARG A 28 17.73 10.55 -5.13
C ARG A 28 17.01 9.60 -4.18
N TRP A 29 16.40 10.18 -3.16
CA TRP A 29 15.63 9.46 -2.15
C TRP A 29 14.16 9.76 -2.35
N ARG A 30 13.37 8.73 -2.64
CA ARG A 30 11.93 8.88 -2.88
C ARG A 30 11.11 8.19 -1.81
N VAL A 31 10.09 8.90 -1.31
CA VAL A 31 9.18 8.37 -0.30
C VAL A 31 7.86 7.98 -0.94
N PHE A 32 7.41 6.76 -0.66
CA PHE A 32 6.14 6.22 -1.11
C PHE A 32 5.26 5.94 0.09
N ASP A 33 4.08 6.55 0.14
CA ASP A 33 3.06 6.19 1.11
C ASP A 33 2.23 5.00 0.59
N ALA A 34 2.22 3.90 1.35
CA ALA A 34 1.43 2.72 1.03
C ALA A 34 -0.03 2.80 1.50
N LYS A 35 -0.38 3.80 2.32
CA LYS A 35 -1.70 3.94 2.92
C LYS A 35 -2.80 4.03 1.86
N GLY A 36 -3.77 3.11 1.91
CA GLY A 36 -4.88 3.09 0.96
C GLY A 36 -4.50 2.67 -0.47
N GLN A 37 -3.23 2.38 -0.73
CA GLN A 37 -2.76 2.01 -2.07
C GLN A 37 -2.94 0.52 -2.32
N VAL A 38 -3.18 0.16 -3.59
CA VAL A 38 -3.30 -1.24 -4.00
C VAL A 38 -1.93 -1.86 -4.19
N LEU A 39 -1.65 -2.95 -3.46
CA LEU A 39 -0.35 -3.65 -3.43
C LEU A 39 0.36 -3.77 -4.80
N GLY A 40 -0.34 -4.29 -5.81
CA GLY A 40 0.27 -4.53 -7.13
C GLY A 40 0.60 -3.24 -7.89
N ARG A 41 -0.19 -2.18 -7.70
CA ARG A 41 0.03 -0.89 -8.38
C ARG A 41 1.21 -0.16 -7.75
N LEU A 42 1.24 -0.13 -6.42
CA LEU A 42 2.36 0.40 -5.65
C LEU A 42 3.66 -0.33 -6.02
N ALA A 43 3.64 -1.67 -6.02
CA ALA A 43 4.83 -2.46 -6.34
C ALA A 43 5.37 -2.21 -7.76
N SER A 44 4.49 -1.98 -8.74
CA SER A 44 4.90 -1.68 -10.12
C SER A 44 5.58 -0.31 -10.27
N GLN A 45 5.11 0.70 -9.53
CA GLN A 45 5.74 2.02 -9.56
C GLN A 45 7.09 1.98 -8.86
N ILE A 46 7.15 1.33 -7.69
CA ILE A 46 8.40 1.11 -6.96
C ILE A 46 9.41 0.37 -7.84
N SER A 47 9.01 -0.71 -8.52
CA SER A 47 9.94 -1.48 -9.36
C SER A 47 10.48 -0.68 -10.55
N THR A 48 9.72 0.29 -11.06
CA THR A 48 10.14 1.18 -12.15
C THR A 48 11.19 2.18 -11.66
N VAL A 49 10.95 2.80 -10.50
CA VAL A 49 11.86 3.77 -9.87
C VAL A 49 13.14 3.12 -9.35
N VAL A 50 13.04 1.93 -8.74
CA VAL A 50 14.21 1.15 -8.30
C VAL A 50 15.07 0.70 -9.49
N GLN A 51 14.50 0.54 -10.68
CA GLN A 51 15.26 0.27 -11.91
C GLN A 51 15.83 1.54 -12.56
N GLY A 52 15.35 2.73 -12.17
CA GLY A 52 15.72 4.00 -12.80
C GLY A 52 15.08 4.23 -14.17
N LYS A 53 14.09 3.42 -14.57
CA LYS A 53 13.42 3.52 -15.88
C LYS A 53 12.60 4.79 -16.07
N ASP A 54 12.33 5.49 -14.99
CA ASP A 54 11.65 6.79 -15.00
C ASP A 54 12.58 7.94 -15.40
N LYS A 55 13.91 7.73 -15.39
CA LYS A 55 14.90 8.73 -15.81
C LYS A 55 15.27 8.55 -17.29
N PRO A 56 15.49 9.63 -18.04
CA PRO A 56 15.94 9.55 -19.43
C PRO A 56 17.35 8.96 -19.57
N THR A 57 18.18 9.03 -18.52
CA THR A 57 19.54 8.49 -18.47
C THR A 57 19.57 6.96 -18.27
N TYR A 58 18.43 6.28 -18.32
CA TYR A 58 18.35 4.84 -18.06
C TYR A 58 19.19 4.02 -19.04
N ALA A 59 20.16 3.27 -18.50
CA ALA A 59 20.91 2.26 -19.22
C ALA A 59 20.66 0.87 -18.61
N PRO A 60 20.27 -0.15 -19.40
CA PRO A 60 19.86 -1.45 -18.87
C PRO A 60 20.99 -2.26 -18.22
N ASN A 61 22.25 -1.97 -18.58
CA ASN A 61 23.46 -2.61 -18.07
C ASN A 61 23.97 -2.00 -16.76
N ARG A 62 23.49 -0.81 -16.37
CA ARG A 62 23.90 -0.10 -15.15
C ARG A 62 22.75 -0.07 -14.14
N ASP A 63 23.08 0.24 -12.88
CA ASP A 63 22.12 0.35 -11.79
C ASP A 63 22.01 1.80 -11.28
N ASP A 64 21.34 2.64 -12.08
CA ASP A 64 21.16 4.07 -11.80
C ASP A 64 19.81 4.40 -11.12
N GLY A 65 19.16 3.36 -10.57
CA GLY A 65 17.89 3.47 -9.87
C GLY A 65 17.99 4.19 -8.53
N ASP A 66 16.90 4.85 -8.14
CA ASP A 66 16.81 5.67 -6.93
C ASP A 66 16.53 4.81 -5.67
N MET A 67 16.84 5.38 -4.50
CA MET A 67 16.44 4.77 -3.23
C MET A 67 14.97 5.01 -2.97
N CYS A 68 14.24 3.94 -2.67
CA CYS A 68 12.81 3.99 -2.39
C CYS A 68 12.55 3.65 -0.92
N VAL A 69 11.93 4.58 -0.20
CA VAL A 69 11.47 4.40 1.17
C VAL A 69 9.96 4.28 1.16
N VAL A 70 9.43 3.16 1.59
CA VAL A 70 7.98 2.92 1.70
C VAL A 70 7.56 3.05 3.15
N ILE A 71 6.52 3.84 3.42
CA ILE A 71 5.91 4.01 4.74
C ILE A 71 4.51 3.41 4.80
N ASN A 72 4.00 3.20 6.01
CA ASN A 72 2.64 2.70 6.29
C ASN A 72 2.32 1.35 5.62
N ALA A 73 3.28 0.42 5.57
CA ALA A 73 3.07 -0.88 4.94
C ALA A 73 1.93 -1.71 5.56
N LYS A 74 1.54 -1.41 6.82
CA LYS A 74 0.39 -2.03 7.50
C LYS A 74 -0.95 -1.69 6.83
N ASP A 75 -1.10 -0.48 6.30
CA ASP A 75 -2.36 0.05 5.77
C ASP A 75 -2.56 -0.20 4.27
N ILE A 76 -1.82 -1.17 3.73
CA ILE A 76 -1.87 -1.50 2.31
C ILE A 76 -3.15 -2.25 1.95
N CYS A 77 -3.77 -1.85 0.84
CA CYS A 77 -5.02 -2.43 0.38
C CYS A 77 -4.80 -3.57 -0.61
N VAL A 78 -5.62 -4.61 -0.46
CA VAL A 78 -5.72 -5.71 -1.41
C VAL A 78 -7.18 -5.90 -1.80
N THR A 79 -7.44 -5.97 -3.10
CA THR A 79 -8.80 -6.02 -3.65
C THR A 79 -9.46 -7.39 -3.49
N GLY A 80 -10.76 -7.43 -3.21
CA GLY A 80 -11.56 -8.66 -3.20
C GLY A 80 -11.22 -9.59 -2.02
N ARG A 81 -11.39 -10.90 -2.20
CA ARG A 81 -11.14 -11.92 -1.15
C ARG A 81 -9.68 -12.41 -1.10
N LYS A 82 -8.74 -11.61 -1.61
CA LYS A 82 -7.33 -12.01 -1.71
C LYS A 82 -6.63 -12.12 -0.36
N LEU A 83 -7.10 -11.40 0.67
CA LEU A 83 -6.55 -11.49 2.02
C LEU A 83 -6.57 -12.93 2.56
N THR A 84 -7.64 -13.68 2.29
CA THR A 84 -7.78 -15.08 2.70
C THR A 84 -7.30 -16.05 1.64
N ASN A 85 -7.57 -15.77 0.37
CA ASN A 85 -7.35 -16.74 -0.71
C ASN A 85 -5.91 -16.77 -1.24
N LYS A 86 -5.11 -15.72 -0.99
CA LYS A 86 -3.70 -15.68 -1.44
C LYS A 86 -2.82 -16.35 -0.40
N PHE A 87 -2.08 -17.36 -0.83
CA PHE A 87 -1.10 -18.06 0.00
C PHE A 87 0.32 -17.81 -0.52
N TYR A 88 1.25 -17.59 0.41
CA TYR A 88 2.68 -17.65 0.18
C TYR A 88 3.13 -19.08 0.42
N ARG A 89 3.66 -19.72 -0.63
CA ARG A 89 4.16 -21.09 -0.60
C ARG A 89 5.68 -21.09 -0.72
N TRP A 90 6.34 -21.92 0.06
CA TRP A 90 7.77 -22.21 -0.07
C TRP A 90 8.07 -23.63 0.40
N HIS A 91 9.13 -24.21 -0.16
CA HIS A 91 9.59 -25.55 0.19
C HIS A 91 10.91 -25.44 0.95
N THR A 92 11.15 -26.32 1.92
CA THR A 92 12.40 -26.33 2.69
C THR A 92 13.51 -27.17 2.05
N GLY A 93 13.18 -28.03 1.08
CA GLY A 93 14.12 -28.93 0.39
C GLY A 93 13.86 -30.41 0.69
N TYR A 94 13.29 -30.73 1.85
CA TYR A 94 12.94 -32.11 2.23
C TYR A 94 11.63 -32.57 1.61
N VAL A 95 11.55 -33.82 1.17
CA VAL A 95 10.33 -34.42 0.57
C VAL A 95 9.13 -34.23 1.50
N GLY A 96 7.99 -33.81 0.95
CA GLY A 96 6.73 -33.60 1.69
C GLY A 96 6.61 -32.27 2.46
N HIS A 97 7.64 -31.41 2.48
CA HIS A 97 7.64 -30.22 3.34
C HIS A 97 7.25 -28.93 2.59
N LEU A 98 6.02 -28.91 2.04
CA LEU A 98 5.42 -27.69 1.51
C LEU A 98 4.88 -26.82 2.65
N LYS A 99 5.47 -25.65 2.86
CA LYS A 99 5.00 -24.67 3.83
C LYS A 99 4.15 -23.62 3.14
N GLU A 100 2.99 -23.35 3.72
CA GLU A 100 2.07 -22.33 3.24
C GLU A 100 1.73 -21.35 4.34
N ARG A 101 1.51 -20.10 3.97
CA ARG A 101 0.99 -19.06 4.87
C ARG A 101 0.02 -18.16 4.12
N SER A 102 -1.14 -17.87 4.71
CA SER A 102 -2.09 -16.95 4.11
C SER A 102 -1.54 -15.52 4.08
N LEU A 103 -2.06 -14.69 3.17
CA LEU A 103 -1.70 -13.27 3.13
C LEU A 103 -2.12 -12.56 4.43
N LYS A 104 -3.28 -12.91 5.00
CA LYS A 104 -3.73 -12.38 6.30
C LYS A 104 -2.69 -12.62 7.39
N ASP A 105 -2.22 -13.86 7.54
CA ASP A 105 -1.23 -14.20 8.58
C ASP A 105 0.12 -13.53 8.30
N GLN A 106 0.49 -13.41 7.02
CA GLN A 106 1.71 -12.71 6.63
C GLN A 106 1.65 -11.22 6.93
N MET A 107 0.49 -10.57 6.77
CA MET A 107 0.31 -9.16 7.11
C MET A 107 0.36 -8.91 8.62
N THR A 108 -0.19 -9.83 9.43
CA THR A 108 -0.09 -9.74 10.89
C THR A 108 1.34 -9.93 11.37
N LYS A 109 2.07 -10.89 10.78
CA LYS A 109 3.45 -11.19 11.18
C LYS A 109 4.42 -10.11 10.73
N ASP A 110 4.54 -9.91 9.42
CA ASP A 110 5.52 -9.02 8.80
C ASP A 110 4.91 -8.38 7.53
N PRO A 111 4.21 -7.24 7.65
CA PRO A 111 3.57 -6.58 6.50
C PRO A 111 4.59 -6.03 5.50
N THR A 112 5.80 -5.70 5.94
CA THR A 112 6.89 -5.22 5.07
C THR A 112 7.31 -6.26 4.04
N GLU A 113 7.30 -7.53 4.42
CA GLU A 113 7.70 -8.66 3.56
C GLU A 113 6.71 -8.89 2.42
N VAL A 114 5.43 -8.54 2.61
CA VAL A 114 4.39 -8.63 1.58
C VAL A 114 4.75 -7.73 0.38
N ILE A 115 5.16 -6.50 0.66
CA ILE A 115 5.57 -5.51 -0.34
C ILE A 115 6.93 -5.89 -0.93
N ARG A 116 7.91 -6.25 -0.08
CA ARG A 116 9.25 -6.67 -0.53
C ARG A 116 9.18 -7.81 -1.53
N LYS A 117 8.46 -8.90 -1.20
CA LYS A 117 8.28 -10.04 -2.10
C LYS A 117 7.55 -9.67 -3.39
N ALA A 118 6.60 -8.74 -3.33
CA ALA A 118 5.89 -8.28 -4.52
C ALA A 118 6.82 -7.52 -5.48
N VAL A 119 7.59 -6.57 -4.97
CA VAL A 119 8.56 -5.78 -5.75
C VAL A 119 9.68 -6.67 -6.28
N LEU A 120 10.25 -7.54 -5.44
CA LEU A 120 11.32 -8.46 -5.84
C LEU A 120 10.91 -9.36 -7.01
N ARG A 121 9.65 -9.81 -7.03
CA ARG A 121 9.09 -10.61 -8.14
C ARG A 121 8.76 -9.79 -9.39
N MET A 122 8.71 -8.47 -9.30
CA MET A 122 8.54 -7.56 -10.44
C MET A 122 9.88 -7.07 -11.02
N LEU A 123 10.98 -7.22 -10.28
CA LEU A 123 12.32 -6.91 -10.79
C LEU A 123 12.79 -7.99 -11.78
N PRO A 124 13.59 -7.62 -12.80
CA PRO A 124 14.16 -8.58 -13.73
C PRO A 124 15.05 -9.58 -12.99
N ARG A 125 14.98 -10.86 -13.37
CA ARG A 125 15.78 -11.92 -12.75
C ARG A 125 17.20 -11.91 -13.33
N ASN A 126 18.05 -11.06 -12.77
CA ASN A 126 19.47 -10.96 -13.11
C ASN A 126 20.32 -10.79 -11.83
N LYS A 127 21.65 -10.71 -11.96
CA LYS A 127 22.57 -10.49 -10.82
C LYS A 127 22.32 -9.15 -10.10
N LEU A 128 21.92 -8.12 -10.85
CA LEU A 128 21.59 -6.79 -10.31
C LEU A 128 20.30 -6.76 -9.48
N ARG A 129 19.48 -7.82 -9.52
CA ARG A 129 18.19 -7.86 -8.81
C ARG A 129 18.37 -7.68 -7.31
N ASP A 130 19.37 -8.35 -6.75
CA ASP A 130 19.60 -8.34 -5.30
C ASP A 130 20.18 -6.98 -4.86
N ASP A 131 21.02 -6.36 -5.70
CA ASP A 131 21.53 -5.00 -5.45
C ASP A 131 20.41 -3.96 -5.52
N ARG A 132 19.48 -4.11 -6.47
CA ARG A 132 18.26 -3.29 -6.56
C ARG A 132 17.33 -3.46 -5.37
N ASP A 133 17.13 -4.68 -4.85
CA ASP A 133 16.33 -4.91 -3.62
C ASP A 133 16.97 -4.24 -2.39
N ARG A 134 18.31 -4.12 -2.34
CA ARG A 134 18.97 -3.41 -1.25
C ARG A 134 18.61 -1.92 -1.22
N LYS A 135 18.31 -1.29 -2.37
CA LYS A 135 17.84 0.10 -2.48
C LYS A 135 16.40 0.33 -1.99
N LEU A 136 15.62 -0.74 -1.78
CA LEU A 136 14.25 -0.67 -1.26
C LEU A 136 14.23 -0.82 0.27
N ARG A 137 13.72 0.20 0.97
CA ARG A 137 13.49 0.19 2.42
C ARG A 137 12.00 0.34 2.70
N ILE A 138 11.47 -0.44 3.65
CA ILE A 138 10.03 -0.52 3.91
C ILE A 138 9.81 -0.48 5.41
N PHE A 139 8.94 0.43 5.85
CA PHE A 139 8.57 0.61 7.23
C PHE A 139 7.08 0.30 7.43
N PRO A 140 6.73 -0.37 8.54
CA PRO A 140 5.33 -0.70 8.82
C PRO A 140 4.49 0.54 9.20
N GLY A 141 5.11 1.56 9.81
CA GLY A 141 4.47 2.82 10.19
C GLY A 141 4.95 4.00 9.34
N SER A 142 4.58 5.21 9.77
CA SER A 142 4.94 6.47 9.13
C SER A 142 6.37 6.91 9.43
N GLU A 143 6.93 6.44 10.55
CA GLU A 143 8.26 6.84 11.01
C GLU A 143 9.38 6.11 10.25
N HIS A 144 10.40 6.87 9.87
CA HIS A 144 11.61 6.36 9.23
C HIS A 144 12.86 7.12 9.72
N PRO A 145 14.04 6.49 9.73
CA PRO A 145 15.26 7.10 10.23
C PRO A 145 15.99 7.99 9.22
N PHE A 146 15.46 8.16 8.02
CA PHE A 146 16.14 8.89 6.94
C PHE A 146 15.82 10.40 6.92
N GLY A 147 15.41 10.97 8.06
CA GLY A 147 15.01 12.38 8.16
C GLY A 147 16.11 13.38 7.77
N ASP A 148 17.38 12.99 7.93
CA ASP A 148 18.54 13.84 7.59
C ASP A 148 18.76 13.99 6.07
N LYS A 149 18.06 13.18 5.25
CA LYS A 149 18.23 13.17 3.79
C LYS A 149 17.11 13.95 3.11
N VAL A 150 17.43 14.52 1.95
CA VAL A 150 16.43 15.19 1.11
C VAL A 150 15.50 14.13 0.51
N LEU A 151 14.30 14.04 1.08
CA LEU A 151 13.27 13.07 0.71
C LEU A 151 12.28 13.71 -0.26
N GLU A 152 12.22 13.19 -1.48
CA GLU A 152 11.23 13.60 -2.47
C GLU A 152 9.97 12.73 -2.33
N PRO A 153 8.81 13.29 -1.96
CA PRO A 153 7.58 12.51 -1.91
C PRO A 153 7.17 12.10 -3.32
N TYR A 154 6.98 10.80 -3.54
CA TYR A 154 6.52 10.28 -4.82
C TYR A 154 5.00 10.28 -4.87
N VAL A 155 4.44 11.08 -5.78
CA VAL A 155 3.02 11.09 -6.08
C VAL A 155 2.73 10.04 -7.15
N MET A 156 1.75 9.18 -6.90
CA MET A 156 1.31 8.24 -7.93
C MET A 156 0.69 8.98 -9.11
N PRO A 157 0.90 8.49 -10.35
CA PRO A 157 0.26 9.07 -11.52
C PRO A 157 -1.28 9.05 -11.36
N PRO A 158 -1.97 10.14 -11.75
CA PRO A 158 -3.41 10.25 -11.60
C PRO A 158 -4.11 9.15 -12.40
N ARG A 159 -5.17 8.59 -11.81
CA ARG A 159 -5.86 7.41 -12.37
C ARG A 159 -7.27 7.75 -12.79
N GLN A 160 -7.62 7.39 -14.02
CA GLN A 160 -9.02 7.28 -14.44
C GLN A 160 -9.57 5.94 -13.94
N VAL A 161 -10.33 5.97 -12.85
CA VAL A 161 -10.98 4.78 -12.30
C VAL A 161 -12.24 4.51 -13.12
N ARG A 162 -12.30 3.36 -13.79
CA ARG A 162 -13.56 2.86 -14.35
C ARG A 162 -14.55 2.77 -13.19
N GLU A 163 -15.70 3.44 -13.32
CA GLU A 163 -16.75 3.48 -12.30
C GLU A 163 -17.13 2.09 -11.77
N MET A 164 -17.79 2.09 -10.62
CA MET A 164 -18.36 0.89 -9.99
C MET A 164 -19.01 -0.06 -11.00
N ARG A 165 -18.85 -1.37 -10.76
CA ARG A 165 -19.58 -2.40 -11.51
C ARG A 165 -21.08 -2.04 -11.58
N PRO A 166 -21.75 -2.16 -12.74
CA PRO A 166 -23.15 -1.74 -12.92
C PRO A 166 -24.11 -2.28 -11.86
N ARG A 167 -23.87 -3.50 -11.34
CA ARG A 167 -24.67 -4.12 -10.28
C ARG A 167 -24.54 -3.42 -8.92
N ALA A 168 -23.33 -2.99 -8.54
CA ALA A 168 -23.10 -2.29 -7.27
C ALA A 168 -23.68 -0.87 -7.31
N ARG A 169 -23.55 -0.18 -8.46
CA ARG A 169 -24.19 1.12 -8.69
C ARG A 169 -25.71 1.00 -8.62
N ARG A 170 -26.30 0.00 -9.28
CA ARG A 170 -27.74 -0.31 -9.21
C ARG A 170 -28.21 -0.67 -7.79
N ALA A 171 -27.40 -1.42 -7.03
CA ALA A 171 -27.73 -1.76 -5.64
C ALA A 171 -27.72 -0.53 -4.72
N MET A 172 -26.73 0.37 -4.85
CA MET A 172 -26.70 1.62 -4.10
C MET A 172 -27.85 2.56 -4.45
N VAL A 173 -28.16 2.71 -5.75
CA VAL A 173 -29.31 3.51 -6.20
C VAL A 173 -30.63 2.92 -5.68
N ARG A 174 -30.78 1.59 -5.67
CA ARG A 174 -31.95 0.92 -5.06
C ARG A 174 -32.00 1.13 -3.55
N ALA A 175 -30.87 1.11 -2.86
CA ALA A 175 -30.80 1.33 -1.42
C ALA A 175 -31.13 2.79 -1.05
N GLN A 176 -30.61 3.78 -1.78
CA GLN A 176 -30.93 5.19 -1.64
C GLN A 176 -32.41 5.45 -1.90
N LYS A 177 -32.95 4.94 -3.02
CA LYS A 177 -34.37 5.10 -3.35
C LYS A 177 -35.30 4.47 -2.31
N LYS A 178 -34.89 3.34 -1.70
CA LYS A 178 -35.62 2.70 -0.59
C LYS A 178 -35.55 3.53 0.70
N ALA A 179 -34.41 4.15 1.00
CA ALA A 179 -34.25 5.04 2.14
C ALA A 179 -35.10 6.32 1.99
N GLU A 180 -35.09 6.94 0.82
CA GLU A 180 -35.91 8.13 0.49
C GLU A 180 -37.42 7.83 0.60
N GLN A 181 -37.86 6.66 0.12
CA GLN A 181 -39.26 6.23 0.27
C GLN A 181 -39.66 6.00 1.73
N GLN A 182 -38.74 5.49 2.57
CA GLN A 182 -38.98 5.31 4.00
C GLN A 182 -39.02 6.65 4.75
N GLU A 183 -38.22 7.63 4.34
CA GLU A 183 -38.31 9.00 4.87
C GLU A 183 -39.60 9.70 4.43
N GLY A 184 -39.99 9.61 3.16
CA GLY A 184 -41.26 10.12 2.66
C GLY A 184 -42.49 9.52 3.35
N GLY A 185 -42.46 8.21 3.64
CA GLY A 185 -43.50 7.52 4.45
C GLY A 185 -43.52 7.94 5.93
N LYS A 186 -42.36 8.28 6.51
CA LYS A 186 -42.28 8.82 7.88
C LYS A 186 -42.78 10.27 7.96
N ILE A 187 -42.56 11.08 6.92
CA ILE A 187 -43.01 12.48 6.86
C ILE A 187 -44.54 12.54 6.73
N THR A 188 -45.11 11.71 5.85
CA THR A 188 -46.57 11.63 5.65
C THR A 188 -47.31 11.06 6.87
N SER A 189 -46.76 10.06 7.57
CA SER A 189 -47.35 9.54 8.81
C SER A 189 -47.23 10.52 10.00
N LYS A 190 -46.16 11.32 10.09
CA LYS A 190 -46.07 12.42 11.07
C LYS A 190 -47.06 13.54 10.80
N GLY A 191 -47.34 13.85 9.53
CA GLY A 191 -48.36 14.84 9.14
C GLY A 191 -49.76 14.45 9.61
N LYS A 192 -50.20 13.22 9.28
CA LYS A 192 -51.52 12.69 9.70
C LYS A 192 -51.69 12.63 11.21
N LYS A 193 -50.64 12.29 11.97
CA LYS A 193 -50.71 12.25 13.44
C LYS A 193 -50.90 13.64 14.05
N ARG A 194 -50.26 14.68 13.47
CA ARG A 194 -50.41 16.07 13.93
C ARG A 194 -51.81 16.61 13.62
N GLU A 195 -52.36 16.34 12.44
CA GLU A 195 -53.73 16.75 12.09
C GLU A 195 -54.79 16.09 12.99
N GLN A 196 -54.60 14.81 13.34
CA GLN A 196 -55.50 14.11 14.27
C GLN A 196 -55.39 14.59 15.73
N THR A 197 -54.32 15.28 16.13
CA THR A 197 -54.22 15.83 17.51
C THR A 197 -54.87 17.20 17.64
N VAL A 198 -54.99 17.95 16.54
CA VAL A 198 -55.57 19.31 16.50
C VAL A 198 -57.10 19.28 16.41
N LEU A 199 -57.70 18.16 15.94
CA LEU A 199 -59.15 17.99 15.82
C LEU A 199 -59.85 17.49 17.11
N THR A 200 -59.10 17.23 18.18
CA THR A 200 -59.62 16.65 19.44
C THR A 200 -59.46 17.59 20.64
N THR A 201 -59.18 18.87 20.42
CA THR A 201 -59.13 19.94 21.42
C THR A 201 -60.15 21.00 21.07
#